data_AF-A0A7C1X2Z9-F1
#
_entry.id   AF-A0A7C1X2Z9-F1
#
_cell.length_a   1.000
_cell.length_b   1.000
_cell.length_c   1.000
_cell.angle_alpha   90.00
_cell.angle_beta   90.00
_cell.angle_gamma   90.00
#
_symmetry.space_group_name_H-M   'P 1'
#
loop_
_entity.id
_entity.type
_entity.pdbx_description
1 polymer ?
#
loop_
_entity_poly.entity_id
_entity_poly.type
_entity_poly.pdbx_seq_one_letter_code
_entity_poly.pdbx_strand_id
1 'polypeptide(L)'
;MSSRALKLLSEKRLLKILVEDAKIDLVVSYGANYDRMYLLLPGRFCSCASFYFDVYSRRVKDKCIHLRAFEISKSDVPIIKIFWEEFKNKLYPLIFRGMLT
;
A
#
# COMPACT_ATOMS: atom_id res chain seq x y z
N MET A 1 11.91 -14.04 -2.11
CA MET A 1 11.22 -12.72 -2.10
C MET A 1 10.06 -12.64 -3.11
N SER A 2 10.17 -13.27 -4.28
CA SER A 2 9.11 -13.31 -5.31
C SER A 2 7.78 -13.90 -4.82
N SER A 3 7.81 -15.02 -4.09
CA SER A 3 6.57 -15.72 -3.68
C SER A 3 5.64 -14.87 -2.81
N ARG A 4 6.19 -14.05 -1.90
CA ARG A 4 5.37 -13.21 -1.02
C ARG A 4 4.78 -12.00 -1.76
N ALA A 5 5.51 -11.41 -2.71
CA ALA A 5 5.00 -10.32 -3.54
C ALA A 5 3.88 -10.80 -4.46
N LEU A 6 4.04 -11.99 -5.04
CA LEU A 6 3.00 -12.66 -5.83
C LEU A 6 1.78 -13.00 -4.97
N LYS A 7 1.98 -13.49 -3.74
CA LYS A 7 0.88 -13.74 -2.78
C LYS A 7 0.06 -12.47 -2.49
N LEU A 8 0.73 -11.33 -2.36
CA LEU A 8 0.07 -10.06 -2.11
C LEU A 8 -0.81 -9.63 -3.29
N LEU A 9 -0.33 -9.84 -4.52
CA LEU A 9 -1.10 -9.59 -5.74
C LEU A 9 -2.26 -10.58 -5.89
N SER A 10 -2.04 -11.87 -5.61
CA SER A 10 -3.11 -12.89 -5.70
C SER A 10 -4.22 -12.65 -4.69
N GLU A 11 -3.89 -12.14 -3.50
CA GLU A 11 -4.87 -11.77 -2.47
C GLU A 11 -5.52 -10.41 -2.73
N LYS A 12 -5.22 -9.74 -3.86
CA LYS A 12 -5.75 -8.41 -4.24
C LYS A 12 -5.60 -7.36 -3.14
N ARG A 13 -4.53 -7.48 -2.34
CA ARG A 13 -4.28 -6.57 -1.22
C ARG A 13 -3.67 -5.25 -1.65
N LEU A 14 -3.09 -5.18 -2.84
CA LEU A 14 -2.56 -3.96 -3.46
C LEU A 14 -3.59 -3.35 -4.40
N LEU A 15 -3.93 -2.07 -4.21
CA LEU A 15 -4.96 -1.39 -4.99
C LEU A 15 -4.72 0.12 -5.10
N LYS A 16 -5.42 0.74 -6.05
CA LYS A 16 -5.54 2.19 -6.20
C LYS A 16 -6.89 2.63 -5.65
N ILE A 17 -6.89 3.68 -4.84
CA ILE A 17 -8.10 4.35 -4.35
C ILE A 17 -8.22 5.68 -5.09
N LEU A 18 -9.37 5.91 -5.73
CA LEU A 18 -9.74 7.19 -6.29
C LEU A 18 -10.86 7.78 -5.44
N VAL A 19 -10.60 8.92 -4.80
CA VAL A 19 -11.60 9.68 -4.04
C VAL A 19 -12.19 10.73 -4.98
N GLU A 20 -13.34 10.43 -5.58
CA GLU A 20 -13.83 11.12 -6.78
C GLU A 20 -14.14 12.61 -6.54
N ASP A 21 -14.77 12.93 -5.42
CA ASP A 21 -15.16 14.29 -5.01
C ASP A 21 -14.00 15.12 -4.45
N ALA A 22 -12.91 14.48 -4.03
CA ALA A 22 -11.72 15.15 -3.52
C ALA A 22 -10.56 15.22 -4.54
N LYS A 23 -10.66 14.53 -5.68
CA LYS A 23 -9.59 14.38 -6.69
C LYS A 23 -8.28 13.83 -6.10
N ILE A 24 -8.41 12.85 -5.19
CA ILE A 24 -7.26 12.23 -4.52
C ILE A 24 -7.06 10.81 -5.07
N ASP A 25 -5.83 10.53 -5.48
CA ASP A 25 -5.42 9.21 -5.99
C ASP A 25 -4.35 8.61 -5.07
N LEU A 26 -4.61 7.44 -4.50
CA LEU A 26 -3.71 6.77 -3.58
C LEU A 26 -3.38 5.36 -4.06
N VAL A 27 -2.13 4.94 -3.91
CA VAL A 27 -1.75 3.53 -3.99
C VAL A 27 -1.59 3.01 -2.57
N VAL A 28 -2.28 1.93 -2.24
CA VAL A 28 -2.28 1.35 -0.90
C VAL A 28 -2.20 -0.16 -0.93
N SER A 29 -1.72 -0.74 0.16
CA SER A 29 -1.72 -2.19 0.36
C SER A 29 -2.31 -2.57 1.71
N TYR A 30 -3.28 -3.48 1.75
CA TYR A 30 -3.75 -4.07 3.01
C TYR A 30 -2.65 -4.90 3.69
N GLY A 31 -2.60 -4.80 5.02
CA GLY A 31 -1.90 -5.76 5.87
C GLY A 31 -2.46 -7.18 5.73
N ALA A 32 -1.76 -8.17 6.28
CA ALA A 32 -2.18 -9.57 6.15
C ALA A 32 -3.57 -9.84 6.77
N ASN A 33 -3.91 -9.12 7.83
CA ASN A 33 -5.17 -9.28 8.57
C ASN A 33 -6.25 -8.25 8.14
N TYR A 34 -6.00 -7.43 7.12
CA TYR A 34 -6.89 -6.34 6.66
C TYR A 34 -7.23 -5.28 7.73
N ASP A 35 -6.52 -5.29 8.85
CA ASP A 35 -6.71 -4.39 9.99
C ASP A 35 -6.01 -3.04 9.84
N ARG A 36 -5.19 -2.89 8.79
CA ARG A 36 -4.42 -1.70 8.43
C ARG A 36 -4.13 -1.66 6.94
N MET A 37 -3.78 -0.47 6.46
CA MET A 37 -3.30 -0.25 5.10
C MET A 37 -1.97 0.49 5.13
N TYR A 38 -1.08 0.15 4.21
CA TYR A 38 0.16 0.86 3.99
C TYR A 38 0.01 1.78 2.80
N LEU A 39 0.40 3.04 2.95
CA LEU A 39 0.47 4.01 1.87
C LEU A 39 1.73 3.76 1.04
N LEU A 40 1.60 3.78 -0.29
CA LEU A 40 2.70 3.64 -1.22
C LEU A 40 2.84 4.91 -2.06
N LEU A 41 4.06 5.42 -2.15
CA LEU A 41 4.49 6.30 -3.24
C LEU A 41 5.36 5.45 -4.17
N PRO A 42 4.84 5.05 -5.35
CA PRO A 42 5.54 4.13 -6.24
C PRO A 42 7.00 4.50 -6.49
N GLY A 43 7.88 3.51 -6.33
CA GLY A 43 9.33 3.66 -6.52
C GLY A 43 10.07 4.49 -5.46
N ARG A 44 9.36 5.10 -4.50
CA ARG A 44 9.96 6.05 -3.54
C ARG A 44 9.76 5.67 -2.08
N PHE A 45 8.54 5.30 -1.69
CA PHE A 45 8.20 5.15 -0.27
C PHE A 45 7.08 4.12 -0.06
N CYS A 46 7.14 3.43 1.07
CA CYS A 46 6.02 2.68 1.61
C CYS A 46 5.97 2.89 3.12
N SER A 47 4.78 3.08 3.69
CA SER A 47 4.63 3.32 5.13
C SER A 47 4.83 2.08 6.01
N CYS A 48 5.11 0.91 5.43
CA CYS A 48 5.33 -0.30 6.24
C CYS A 48 6.67 -0.26 7.00
N ALA A 49 6.69 -0.88 8.18
CA ALA A 49 7.89 -0.95 9.01
C ALA A 49 9.13 -1.51 8.26
N SER A 50 8.94 -2.51 7.39
CA SER A 50 10.06 -3.07 6.61
C SER A 50 10.70 -2.06 5.66
N PHE A 51 9.95 -1.10 5.11
CA PHE A 51 10.56 -0.03 4.33
C PHE A 51 11.46 0.84 5.21
N TYR A 52 10.95 1.29 6.35
CA TYR A 52 11.72 2.13 7.26
C TYR A 52 12.99 1.43 7.77
N PHE A 53 12.85 0.22 8.31
CA PHE A 53 13.99 -0.49 8.92
C PHE A 53 14.94 -1.06 7.87
N ASP A 54 14.45 -1.78 6.87
CA ASP A 54 15.33 -2.55 5.98
C ASP A 54 15.81 -1.74 4.76
N VAL A 55 14.98 -0.83 4.24
CA VAL A 55 15.30 -0.05 3.04
C VAL A 55 15.95 1.27 3.40
N TYR A 56 15.32 2.07 4.27
CA TYR A 56 15.77 3.42 4.57
C TYR A 56 16.88 3.46 5.63
N SER A 57 16.65 2.86 6.80
CA SER A 57 17.55 2.95 7.95
C SER A 57 18.77 2.04 7.81
N ARG A 58 18.57 0.72 7.65
CA ARG A 58 19.68 -0.26 7.58
C ARG A 58 20.26 -0.42 6.19
N ARG A 59 19.51 -0.06 5.14
CA ARG A 59 19.90 -0.19 3.71
C ARG A 59 20.35 -1.61 3.32
N VAL A 60 19.68 -2.62 3.87
CA VAL A 60 19.95 -4.05 3.60
C VAL A 60 19.07 -4.61 2.48
N LYS A 61 18.08 -3.84 2.01
CA LYS A 61 17.21 -4.19 0.88
C LYS A 61 16.96 -2.94 0.02
N ASP A 62 16.84 -3.12 -1.28
CA ASP A 62 16.50 -2.00 -2.19
C ASP A 62 15.03 -1.59 -2.10
N LYS A 63 14.13 -2.55 -1.85
CA LYS A 63 12.68 -2.34 -1.82
C LYS A 63 12.00 -3.21 -0.78
N CYS A 64 10.93 -2.67 -0.17
CA CYS A 64 10.02 -3.49 0.62
C CYS A 64 9.15 -4.36 -0.30
N ILE A 65 8.49 -5.34 0.29
CA ILE A 65 7.62 -6.27 -0.44
C ILE A 65 6.49 -5.56 -1.23
N HIS A 66 5.93 -4.48 -0.68
CA HIS A 66 4.81 -3.75 -1.30
C HIS A 66 5.27 -3.00 -2.56
N LEU A 67 6.40 -2.29 -2.48
CA LEU A 67 7.00 -1.63 -3.64
C LEU A 67 7.41 -2.63 -4.71
N ARG A 68 7.94 -3.79 -4.30
CA ARG A 68 8.27 -4.87 -5.24
C ARG A 68 7.03 -5.46 -5.90
N ALA A 69 5.94 -5.66 -5.16
CA ALA A 69 4.67 -6.13 -5.71
C ALA A 69 4.10 -5.15 -6.73
N PHE A 70 4.12 -3.84 -6.44
CA PHE A 70 3.65 -2.81 -7.37
C PHE A 70 4.50 -2.72 -8.64
N GLU A 71 5.81 -2.91 -8.53
CA GLU A 71 6.70 -3.00 -9.69
C GLU A 71 6.38 -4.23 -10.56
N ILE A 72 6.19 -5.40 -9.94
CA ILE A 72 5.83 -6.64 -10.64
C ILE A 72 4.48 -6.51 -11.34
N SER A 73 3.51 -5.83 -10.71
CA SER A 73 2.19 -5.62 -11.30
C SER A 73 2.20 -4.60 -12.44
N LYS A 74 3.33 -3.94 -12.74
CA LYS A 74 3.45 -2.92 -13.79
C LYS A 74 2.40 -1.81 -13.66
N SER A 75 2.08 -1.42 -12.42
CA SER A 75 1.01 -0.46 -12.09
C SER A 75 -0.42 -0.89 -12.44
N ASP A 76 -0.61 -2.14 -12.89
CA ASP A 76 -1.91 -2.77 -13.11
C ASP A 76 -2.39 -3.40 -11.80
N VAL A 77 -3.19 -2.63 -11.06
CA VAL A 77 -3.75 -3.03 -9.77
C VAL A 77 -5.22 -2.65 -9.74
N PRO A 78 -6.08 -3.39 -9.02
CA PRO A 78 -7.49 -3.05 -8.87
C PRO A 78 -7.68 -1.59 -8.46
N ILE A 79 -8.69 -0.95 -9.04
CA ILE A 79 -9.06 0.42 -8.73
C ILE A 79 -10.39 0.40 -7.98
N ILE A 80 -10.46 1.06 -6.84
CA ILE A 80 -11.71 1.34 -6.14
C ILE A 80 -12.00 2.85 -6.21
N LYS A 81 -13.26 3.18 -6.43
CA LYS A 81 -13.77 4.55 -6.48
C LYS A 81 -14.70 4.76 -5.30
N ILE A 82 -14.46 5.81 -4.53
CA ILE A 82 -15.21 6.13 -3.31
C ILE A 82 -15.35 7.65 -3.17
N PHE A 83 -16.24 8.08 -2.29
CA PHE A 83 -16.38 9.49 -1.91
C PHE A 83 -15.59 9.81 -0.63
N TRP A 84 -15.33 11.11 -0.40
CA TRP A 84 -14.53 11.60 0.71
C TRP A 84 -15.03 11.11 2.07
N GLU A 85 -16.34 11.14 2.30
CA GLU A 85 -16.89 10.67 3.59
C GLU A 85 -16.70 9.16 3.79
N GLU A 86 -16.79 8.35 2.73
CA GLU A 86 -16.48 6.93 2.85
C GLU A 86 -14.99 6.69 3.10
N PHE A 87 -14.12 7.39 2.37
CA PHE A 87 -12.67 7.33 2.56
C PHE A 87 -12.30 7.68 4.00
N LYS A 88 -12.76 8.83 4.49
CA LYS A 88 -12.46 9.38 5.81
C LYS A 88 -12.91 8.45 6.93
N ASN A 89 -14.07 7.83 6.80
CA ASN A 89 -14.64 6.99 7.87
C ASN A 89 -14.17 5.53 7.82
N LYS A 90 -13.85 4.99 6.64
CA LYS A 90 -13.50 3.56 6.49
C LYS A 90 -12.02 3.30 6.22
N LEU A 91 -11.41 4.03 5.28
CA LEU A 91 -10.05 3.70 4.78
C LEU A 91 -8.95 4.52 5.44
N TYR A 92 -9.19 5.82 5.67
CA TYR A 92 -8.24 6.69 6.36
C TYR A 92 -7.80 6.14 7.73
N PRO A 93 -8.69 5.59 8.60
CA PRO A 93 -8.28 5.02 9.87
C PRO A 93 -7.33 3.82 9.70
N LEU A 94 -7.53 3.01 8.65
CA LEU A 94 -6.66 1.86 8.36
C LEU A 94 -5.29 2.31 7.87
N ILE A 95 -5.23 3.33 7.02
CA ILE A 95 -3.99 3.93 6.54
C ILE A 95 -3.21 4.53 7.71
N PHE A 96 -3.89 5.31 8.55
CA PHE A 96 -3.29 5.93 9.73
C PHE A 96 -2.73 4.88 10.69
N ARG A 97 -3.50 3.81 10.98
CA ARG A 97 -3.04 2.70 11.82
C ARG A 97 -1.80 2.02 11.24
N GLY A 98 -1.73 1.82 9.93
CA GLY A 98 -0.58 1.21 9.26
C GLY A 98 0.68 2.08 9.21
N MET A 99 0.58 3.37 9.55
CA MET A 99 1.76 4.23 9.78
C MET A 99 2.30 4.09 11.21
N LEU A 100 1.46 3.70 12.17
CA LEU A 100 1.81 3.61 13.59
C LEU A 100 2.23 2.19 14.02
N THR A 101 1.83 1.16 13.27
CA THR A 101 2.00 -0.26 13.63
C THR A 101 2.39 -1.12 12.45
#